data_AF-A0A955HWZ1-F1
#
_entry.id   AF-A0A955HWZ1-F1
#
_cell.length_a   1.000
_cell.length_b   1.000
_cell.length_c   1.000
_cell.angle_alpha   90.00
_cell.angle_beta   90.00
_cell.angle_gamma   90.00
#
_symmetry.space_group_name_H-M   'P 1'
#
loop_
_entity.id
_entity.type
_entity.pdbx_description
1 polymer ?
#
loop_
_entity_poly.entity_id
_entity_poly.type
_entity_poly.pdbx_seq_one_letter_code
_entity_poly.pdbx_strand_id
1 'polypeptide(L)' 'LKKNDRFHLKRDDDIIANPVVKTMMHGKQEIPEINAKNEGGLTFKNKKLDFQVGDTIVAYTVEE' A
#
# COMPACT_ATOMS: atom_id res chain seq x y z
N LEU A 1 7.39 -1.36 -5.10
CA LEU A 1 6.29 -0.59 -4.46
C LEU A 1 6.93 0.54 -3.68
N LYS A 2 6.72 1.80 -4.08
CA LYS A 2 7.38 2.96 -3.47
C LYS A 2 6.43 3.72 -2.55
N LYS A 3 6.96 4.37 -1.52
CA LYS A 3 6.18 5.14 -0.53
C LYS A 3 5.30 6.24 -1.16
N ASN A 4 5.74 6.81 -2.29
CA ASN A 4 5.07 7.93 -2.95
C ASN A 4 4.17 7.52 -4.12
N ASP A 5 4.01 6.21 -4.38
CA ASP A 5 3.10 5.75 -5.42
C ASP A 5 1.64 6.05 -5.04
N ARG A 6 0.77 6.06 -6.05
CA ARG A 6 -0.68 6.02 -5.80
C ARG A 6 -1.11 4.57 -5.62
N PHE A 7 -2.08 4.34 -4.75
CA PHE A 7 -2.51 3.01 -4.38
C PHE A 7 -4.01 2.82 -4.56
N HIS A 8 -4.38 1.63 -5.01
CA HIS A 8 -5.71 1.07 -4.88
C HIS A 8 -5.69 -0.06 -3.85
N LEU A 9 -6.61 -0.02 -2.90
CA LEU A 9 -6.98 -1.18 -2.09
C LEU A 9 -8.11 -1.90 -2.82
N LYS A 10 -7.86 -3.16 -3.20
CA LYS A 10 -8.80 -4.03 -3.87
C LYS A 10 -9.22 -5.17 -2.97
N ARG A 11 -10.49 -5.54 -3.06
CA ARG A 11 -11.06 -6.76 -2.46
C ARG A 11 -11.80 -7.49 -3.57
N ASP A 12 -11.44 -8.75 -3.77
CA ASP A 12 -11.80 -9.51 -4.96
C ASP A 12 -11.34 -8.76 -6.23
N ASP A 13 -12.23 -8.05 -6.92
CA ASP A 13 -11.90 -7.24 -8.10
C ASP A 13 -12.29 -5.75 -7.97
N ASP A 14 -12.93 -5.37 -6.87
CA ASP A 14 -13.45 -4.01 -6.64
C ASP A 14 -12.42 -3.12 -5.94
N ILE A 15 -12.31 -1.87 -6.40
CA ILE A 15 -11.54 -0.85 -5.71
C ILE A 15 -12.38 -0.32 -4.55
N ILE A 16 -12.01 -0.70 -3.33
CA ILE A 16 -12.72 -0.29 -2.11
C ILE A 16 -12.18 1.04 -1.55
N ALA A 17 -10.92 1.37 -1.82
CA ALA A 17 -10.33 2.64 -1.40
C ALA A 17 -9.07 3.02 -2.20
N ASN A 18 -8.73 4.31 -2.14
CA ASN A 18 -7.49 4.87 -2.70
C ASN A 18 -6.62 5.41 -1.56
N PRO A 19 -5.88 4.55 -0.85
CA PRO A 19 -5.18 4.95 0.36
C PRO A 19 -3.88 5.69 0.05
N VAL A 20 -3.46 6.57 0.97
CA VAL A 20 -2.15 7.26 0.88
C VAL A 20 -1.24 6.72 1.97
N VAL A 21 -0.09 6.18 1.59
CA VAL A 21 0.91 5.64 2.53
C VAL A 21 1.43 6.78 3.43
N LYS A 22 1.49 6.50 4.73
CA LYS A 22 2.10 7.36 5.75
C LYS A 22 3.51 6.87 6.06
N THR A 23 3.66 5.59 6.38
CA THR A 23 4.97 4.94 6.65
C THR A 23 5.05 3.58 5.98
N MET A 24 6.27 3.18 5.63
CA MET A 24 6.60 1.87 5.08
C MET A 24 7.80 1.32 5.84
N MET A 25 7.67 0.11 6.37
CA MET A 25 8.67 -0.50 7.26
C MET A 25 9.01 -1.90 6.76
N HIS A 26 10.28 -2.30 6.85
CA HIS A 26 10.71 -3.69 6.78
C HIS A 26 11.32 -4.07 8.13
N GLY A 27 10.66 -4.97 8.86
CA GLY A 27 10.94 -5.17 10.27
C GLY A 27 10.79 -3.87 11.07
N LYS A 28 11.88 -3.41 11.70
CA LYS A 28 11.92 -2.16 12.51
C LYS A 28 12.53 -0.96 11.75
N GLN A 29 12.87 -1.12 10.47
CA GLN A 29 13.53 -0.09 9.68
C GLN A 29 12.53 0.57 8.73
N GLU A 30 12.50 1.90 8.68
CA GLU A 30 11.75 2.65 7.67
C GLU A 30 12.45 2.54 6.32
N ILE A 31 11.70 2.23 5.28
CA ILE A 31 12.22 2.00 3.92
C ILE A 31 11.47 2.86 2.90
N PRO A 32 12.14 3.31 1.82
CA PRO A 32 11.50 4.09 0.77
C PRO A 32 10.70 3.23 -0.22
N GLU A 33 11.05 1.95 -0.36
CA GLU A 33 10.44 1.01 -1.28
C GLU A 33 10.52 -0.44 -0.81
N ILE A 34 9.51 -1.23 -1.17
CA ILE A 34 9.48 -2.70 -1.04
C ILE A 34 9.70 -3.31 -2.44
N ASN A 35 10.74 -4.13 -2.56
CA ASN A 35 11.07 -4.88 -3.76
C ASN A 35 10.24 -6.18 -3.86
N ALA A 36 10.18 -6.74 -5.07
CA ALA A 36 9.46 -7.98 -5.30
C ALA A 36 9.94 -9.10 -4.37
N LYS A 37 9.00 -9.92 -3.87
CA LYS A 37 9.23 -11.03 -2.92
C LYS A 37 9.71 -10.62 -1.52
N ASN A 38 9.82 -9.34 -1.22
CA ASN A 38 10.08 -8.86 0.14
C ASN A 38 8.79 -8.56 0.88
N GLU A 39 8.78 -8.83 2.18
CA GLU A 39 7.73 -8.41 3.09
C GLU A 39 7.90 -6.95 3.53
N GLY A 40 6.82 -6.33 3.97
CA GLY A 40 6.87 -5.02 4.59
C GLY A 40 5.52 -4.62 5.18
N GLY A 41 5.57 -3.77 6.19
CA GLY A 41 4.40 -3.16 6.80
C GLY A 41 4.13 -1.78 6.20
N LEU A 42 2.85 -1.49 5.93
CA LEU A 42 2.37 -0.20 5.44
C LEU A 42 1.40 0.39 6.46
N THR A 43 1.56 1.67 6.77
CA THR A 43 0.51 2.43 7.46
C THR A 43 -0.02 3.48 6.50
N PHE A 44 -1.31 3.80 6.59
CA PHE A 44 -1.98 4.73 5.69
C PHE A 44 -2.49 5.95 6.47
N LYS A 45 -2.56 7.10 5.80
CA LYS A 45 -3.09 8.35 6.39
C LYS A 45 -4.60 8.27 6.66
N ASN A 46 -5.30 7.45 5.90
CA ASN A 46 -6.74 7.24 6.01
C ASN A 46 -7.07 6.51 7.33
N LYS A 47 -7.79 7.16 8.24
CA LYS A 47 -8.03 6.64 9.61
C LYS A 47 -9.03 5.48 9.72
N LYS A 48 -9.81 5.17 8.68
CA LYS A 48 -10.95 4.23 8.74
C LYS A 48 -10.93 3.20 7.59
N LEU A 49 -9.75 2.70 7.24
CA LEU A 49 -9.64 1.60 6.29
C LEU A 49 -9.72 0.29 7.04
N ASP A 50 -10.65 -0.56 6.65
CA ASP A 50 -10.83 -1.91 7.19
C ASP A 50 -10.10 -2.91 6.30
N PHE A 51 -8.84 -3.18 6.63
CA PHE A 51 -8.02 -4.17 5.93
C PHE A 51 -8.40 -5.57 6.38
N GLN A 52 -8.65 -6.45 5.42
CA GLN A 52 -8.99 -7.86 5.66
C GLN A 52 -7.95 -8.77 5.00
N VAL A 53 -7.83 -9.99 5.52
CA VAL A 53 -6.97 -11.02 4.91
C VAL A 53 -7.53 -11.36 3.53
N GLY A 54 -6.69 -11.28 2.50
CA GLY A 54 -7.09 -11.45 1.10
C GLY A 54 -7.18 -10.14 0.31
N ASP A 55 -7.19 -8.99 0.99
CA ASP A 55 -7.12 -7.70 0.32
C ASP A 55 -5.80 -7.53 -0.45
N THR A 56 -5.87 -6.87 -1.60
CA THR A 56 -4.71 -6.61 -2.47
C THR A 56 -4.43 -5.12 -2.57
N ILE A 57 -3.16 -4.73 -2.41
CA ILE A 57 -2.67 -3.37 -2.64
C ILE A 57 -2.03 -3.29 -4.02
N VAL A 58 -2.54 -2.40 -4.87
CA VAL A 58 -2.02 -2.16 -6.22
C VAL A 58 -1.42 -0.76 -6.29
N ALA A 59 -0.11 -0.67 -6.51
CA ALA A 59 0.57 0.58 -6.81
C ALA A 59 0.44 0.93 -8.30
N TYR A 60 0.19 2.20 -8.62
CA TYR A 60 0.15 2.68 -10.00
C TYR A 60 0.74 4.09 -10.12
N THR A 61 1.22 4.38 -11.33
CA THR A 61 1.65 5.71 -11.76
C THR A 61 0.75 6.17 -12.89
N VAL A 62 0.38 7.46 -12.89
CA VAL A 62 -0.26 8.07 -14.04
C VAL A 62 0.86 8.66 -14.87
N GLU A 63 1.08 8.13 -16.06
CA GLU A 63 1.97 8.75 -17.04
C GLU A 63 1.27 10.01 -17.57
N GLU A 64 1.99 11.14 -17.55
CA GLU A 64 1.59 12.39 -18.22
C GLU A 64 2.00 12.38 -19.70
#